data_AF-A0A0P4UYK9-F1
#
_entry.id   AF-A0A0P4UYK9-F1
#
_cell.length_a   1.000
_cell.length_b   1.000
_cell.length_c   1.000
_cell.angle_alpha   90.00
_cell.angle_beta   90.00
_cell.angle_gamma   90.00
#
_symmetry.space_group_name_H-M   'P 1'
#
loop_
_entity.id
_entity.type
_entity.pdbx_description
1 polymer ?
#
loop_
_entity_poly.entity_id
_entity_poly.type
_entity_poly.pdbx_seq_one_letter_code
_entity_poly.pdbx_strand_id
1 'polypeptide(L)' 'MIIDVFQKTKIKKNLYYWFFSILIFSLIVIHSGISDARNNGSIHLILGTPTPATNDPTNEDDYLMLKRQYALSYNNR' A
#
# COMPACT_ATOMS: atom_id res chain seq x y z
N MET A 1 -32.23 1.64 39.56
CA MET A 1 -31.42 0.49 39.11
C MET A 1 -31.48 0.28 37.58
N ILE A 2 -32.65 0.30 36.94
CA ILE A 2 -32.81 0.03 35.49
C ILE A 2 -32.16 1.10 34.58
N ILE A 3 -32.25 2.38 34.96
CA ILE A 3 -31.73 3.50 34.16
C ILE A 3 -30.19 3.44 34.03
N ASP A 4 -29.52 3.00 35.09
CA ASP A 4 -28.06 2.94 35.16
C ASP A 4 -27.48 1.83 34.26
N VAL A 5 -28.19 0.71 34.15
CA VAL A 5 -27.87 -0.38 33.22
C VAL A 5 -28.00 0.08 31.76
N PHE A 6 -29.00 0.90 31.46
CA PHE A 6 -29.21 1.42 30.11
C PHE A 6 -28.12 2.43 29.70
N GLN A 7 -27.68 3.28 30.63
CA GLN A 7 -26.57 4.20 30.38
C GLN A 7 -25.25 3.45 30.16
N LYS A 8 -24.97 2.44 30.99
CA LYS A 8 -23.75 1.62 30.88
C LYS A 8 -23.67 0.86 29.56
N THR A 9 -24.81 0.37 29.05
CA THR A 9 -24.87 -0.32 27.75
C THR A 9 -24.74 0.65 26.57
N LYS A 10 -25.30 1.86 26.67
CA LYS A 10 -25.13 2.92 25.65
C LYS A 10 -23.67 3.37 25.53
N ILE A 11 -22.97 3.55 26.66
CA ILE A 11 -21.55 3.95 26.70
C ILE A 11 -20.66 2.87 26.08
N LYS A 12 -20.89 1.59 26.42
CA LYS A 12 -20.11 0.48 25.84
C LYS A 12 -20.30 0.36 24.32
N LYS A 13 -21.52 0.56 23.81
CA LYS A 13 -21.79 0.55 22.37
C LYS A 13 -21.10 1.71 21.65
N ASN A 14 -21.14 2.92 22.21
CA ASN A 14 -20.48 4.09 21.63
C ASN A 14 -18.95 3.93 21.61
N LEU A 15 -18.39 3.38 22.68
CA LEU A 15 -16.96 3.09 22.78
C LEU A 15 -16.52 2.04 21.75
N TYR A 16 -17.34 1.01 21.51
CA TYR A 16 -17.07 0.00 20.49
C TYR A 16 -17.05 0.58 19.06
N TYR A 17 -18.02 1.44 18.70
CA TYR A 17 -18.02 2.09 17.38
C TYR A 17 -16.81 3.00 17.18
N TRP A 18 -16.34 3.66 18.22
CA TRP A 18 -15.13 4.48 18.17
C TRP A 18 -13.88 3.64 17.86
N PHE A 19 -13.71 2.51 18.55
CA PHE A 19 -12.61 1.57 18.24
C PHE A 19 -12.70 0.98 16.83
N PHE A 20 -13.91 0.62 16.38
CA PHE A 20 -14.13 0.10 15.03
C PHE A 20 -13.81 1.13 13.94
N SER A 21 -14.14 2.40 14.17
CA SER A 21 -13.79 3.51 13.27
C SER A 21 -12.27 3.69 13.14
N ILE A 22 -11.53 3.57 14.24
CA ILE A 22 -10.05 3.67 14.23
C ILE A 22 -9.43 2.49 13.47
N LEU A 23 -9.97 1.29 13.65
CA LEU A 23 -9.50 0.10 12.96
C LEU A 23 -9.69 0.19 11.44
N ILE A 24 -10.85 0.67 10.99
CA ILE A 24 -11.13 0.89 9.57
C ILE A 24 -10.22 1.98 9.00
N PHE A 25 -10.03 3.10 9.72
CA PHE A 25 -9.17 4.18 9.26
C PHE A 25 -7.71 3.71 9.09
N SER A 26 -7.20 2.92 10.03
CA SER A 26 -5.86 2.33 9.95
C SER A 26 -5.70 1.41 8.73
N LEU A 27 -6.72 0.59 8.43
CA LEU A 27 -6.76 -0.29 7.25
C LEU A 27 -6.68 0.48 5.92
N ILE A 28 -7.34 1.63 5.84
CA ILE A 28 -7.32 2.51 4.66
C ILE A 28 -5.94 3.15 4.48
N VAL A 29 -5.33 3.66 5.57
CA VAL A 29 -4.01 4.33 5.52
C VAL A 29 -2.91 3.39 5.05
N ILE A 30 -2.95 2.11 5.42
CA ILE A 30 -1.97 1.10 4.99
C ILE A 30 -2.01 0.87 3.46
N HIS A 31 -3.19 0.94 2.83
CA HIS A 31 -3.31 0.72 1.37
C HIS A 31 -2.79 1.89 0.52
N SER A 32 -2.81 3.12 1.04
CA SER A 32 -2.40 4.32 0.29
C SER A 32 -0.89 4.60 0.27
N GLY A 33 -0.08 3.82 1.00
CA GLY A 33 1.33 4.13 1.28
C GLY A 33 2.38 3.53 0.34
N ILE A 34 2.01 2.81 -0.71
CA ILE A 34 2.98 2.17 -1.63
C ILE A 34 3.15 3.04 -2.88
N SER A 35 3.68 4.26 -2.70
CA SER A 35 4.29 4.98 -3.82
C SER A 35 5.69 4.42 -4.01
N ASP A 36 5.78 3.32 -4.76
CA ASP A 36 7.02 2.66 -5.15
C ASP A 36 7.86 3.61 -6.02
N ALA A 37 8.62 4.52 -5.40
CA ALA A 37 9.81 5.11 -6.03
C ALA A 37 10.88 4.02 -6.12
N ARG A 38 10.60 3.03 -6.97
CA ARG A 38 11.37 1.81 -7.18
C ARG A 38 12.56 2.14 -8.06
N ASN A 39 13.57 2.75 -7.44
CA ASN A 39 14.87 2.95 -8.07
C ASN A 39 15.58 1.60 -8.31
N ASN A 40 15.18 0.53 -7.60
CA ASN A 40 15.75 -0.82 -7.66
C ASN A 40 17.29 -0.85 -7.57
N GLY A 41 17.88 0.15 -6.89
CA GLY A 41 19.33 0.31 -6.74
C GLY A 41 20.06 0.81 -7.99
N SER A 42 19.34 1.32 -8.99
CA SER A 42 19.89 1.88 -10.23
C SER A 42 19.88 3.40 -10.23
N ILE A 43 21.06 4.01 -10.42
CA ILE A 43 21.21 5.46 -10.65
C ILE A 43 20.34 5.95 -11.84
N HIS A 44 20.05 5.06 -12.80
CA HIS A 44 19.26 5.38 -13.99
C HIS A 44 17.76 5.51 -13.70
N LEU A 45 17.29 5.07 -12.54
CA LEU A 45 15.89 5.12 -12.10
C LEU A 45 15.67 6.09 -10.93
N ILE A 46 16.53 7.11 -10.79
CA ILE A 46 16.37 8.14 -9.73
C ILE A 46 15.05 8.89 -9.87
N LEU A 47 14.58 9.11 -11.11
CA LEU A 47 13.30 9.75 -11.38
C LEU A 47 12.11 8.77 -11.31
N GLY A 48 12.35 7.52 -10.94
CA GLY A 48 11.37 6.43 -10.99
C GLY A 48 11.31 5.73 -12.34
N THR A 49 10.43 4.75 -12.45
CA THR A 49 10.14 4.03 -13.69
C THR A 49 8.90 4.66 -14.36
N PRO A 50 8.91 4.87 -15.70
CA PRO A 50 7.73 5.37 -16.42
C PRO A 50 6.55 4.39 -16.40
N THR A 51 6.83 3.10 -16.37
CA THR A 51 5.87 1.99 -16.29
C THR A 51 6.03 1.26 -14.95
N PRO A 52 5.03 0.46 -14.50
CA PRO A 52 5.15 -0.35 -13.30
C PRO A 52 6.06 -1.59 -13.49
N ALA A 53 7.16 -1.44 -14.23
CA ALA A 53 8.07 -2.52 -14.58
C ALA A 53 8.65 -3.19 -13.32
N THR A 54 8.62 -4.51 -13.30
CA THR A 54 9.08 -5.30 -12.16
C THR A 54 10.25 -6.19 -12.55
N ASN A 55 11.13 -6.49 -11.60
CA ASN A 55 12.20 -7.48 -11.80
C ASN A 55 11.67 -8.93 -11.72
N ASP A 56 10.35 -9.13 -11.83
CA ASP A 56 9.70 -10.42 -11.81
C ASP A 56 9.71 -11.02 -13.22
N PRO A 57 10.39 -12.17 -13.45
CA PRO A 57 10.46 -12.78 -14.77
C PRO A 57 9.11 -13.25 -15.30
N THR A 58 8.08 -13.34 -14.46
CA THR A 58 6.71 -13.67 -14.91
C THR A 58 6.00 -12.49 -15.57
N ASN A 59 6.52 -11.27 -15.45
CA ASN A 59 6.02 -10.07 -16.11
C ASN A 59 6.66 -9.90 -17.49
N GLU A 60 6.32 -10.77 -18.44
CA GLU A 60 6.92 -10.79 -19.78
C GLU A 60 6.66 -9.52 -20.60
N ASP A 61 5.61 -8.76 -20.27
CA ASP A 61 5.18 -7.57 -21.03
C ASP A 61 5.93 -6.30 -20.57
N ASP A 62 6.46 -6.29 -19.34
CA ASP A 62 7.05 -5.11 -18.68
C ASP A 62 8.14 -5.53 -17.66
N TYR A 63 9.10 -6.34 -18.13
CA TYR A 63 10.20 -6.85 -17.31
C TYR A 63 11.28 -5.79 -17.12
N LEU A 64 11.59 -5.45 -15.86
CA LEU A 64 12.62 -4.49 -15.53
C LEU A 64 14.02 -5.11 -15.63
N MET A 65 14.74 -4.75 -16.69
CA MET A 65 16.14 -5.12 -16.89
C MET A 65 17.08 -4.05 -16.35
N LEU A 66 17.91 -4.42 -15.37
CA LEU A 66 18.93 -3.56 -14.80
C LEU A 66 20.31 -3.96 -15.30
N LYS A 67 21.02 -2.99 -15.89
CA LYS A 67 22.43 -3.10 -16.26
C LYS A 67 23.20 -1.94 -15.63
N ARG A 68 24.54 -2.06 -15.62
CA ARG A 68 25.41 -0.99 -15.09
C ARG A 68 25.22 0.32 -15.88
N GLN A 69 25.02 0.19 -17.19
CA GLN A 69 24.98 1.30 -18.13
C GLN A 69 23.57 1.90 -18.32
N TYR A 70 22.52 1.12 -18.08
CA TYR A 70 21.14 1.53 -18.31
C TYR A 70 20.15 0.70 -17.48
N ALA A 71 18.94 1.23 -17.34
CA ALA A 71 17.76 0.47 -16.93
C ALA A 71 16.70 0.60 -18.03
N LEU A 72 16.00 -0.49 -18.34
CA LEU A 72 14.91 -0.47 -19.30
C LEU A 72 13.78 -1.41 -18.87
N SER A 73 12.57 -1.08 -19.31
CA SER A 73 11.44 -2.00 -19.36
C SER A 73 11.52 -2.79 -20.66
N TYR A 74 11.50 -4.12 -20.56
CA TYR A 74 11.56 -5.05 -21.67
C TYR A 74 10.20 -5.72 -21.87
N ASN A 75 9.69 -5.66 -23.10
CA ASN A 75 8.47 -6.35 -23.50
C ASN A 75 8.85 -7.50 -24.44
N ASN A 76 8.46 -8.73 -24.08
CA ASN A 76 8.81 -9.95 -24.78
C ASN A 76 7.67 -10.56 -25.61
N ARG A 77 6.54 -9.87 -25.77
CA ARG A 77 5.43 -10.31 -26.63
C ARG A 77 5.59 -9.95 -28.09
#